data_AF-A0A8I2YZW0-F1
#
_entry.id   AF-A0A8I2YZW0-F1
#
_cell.length_a   1.000
_cell.length_b   1.000
_cell.length_c   1.000
_cell.angle_alpha   90.00
_cell.angle_beta   90.00
_cell.angle_gamma   90.00
#
_symmetry.space_group_name_H-M   'P 1'
#
loop_
_entity.id
_entity.type
_entity.pdbx_description
1 polymer ?
#
loop_
_entity_poly.entity_id
_entity_poly.type
_entity_poly.pdbx_seq_one_letter_code
_entity_poly.pdbx_strand_id
1 'polypeptide(L)'
;MLSRRVVSRFSTLKTLARASSTAAGTPTPPAPASESSVAPQSTSEKPRPVSRSSPRFEQTFMELQPNPLSAMELIANEPVRVVHGRKAVCDGGGGSLGHPKIFINLVRMRFLVCDVPFC
;
A
#
# COMPACT_ATOMS: atom_id res chain seq x y z
N MET A 1 -72.63 -45.73 21.13
CA MET A 1 -72.70 -44.60 20.18
C MET A 1 -71.59 -43.61 20.54
N LEU A 2 -70.59 -43.53 19.66
CA LEU A 2 -69.36 -42.74 19.75
C LEU A 2 -69.65 -41.23 19.83
N SER A 3 -68.89 -40.50 20.66
CA SER A 3 -68.22 -39.28 20.16
C SER A 3 -67.23 -38.72 21.17
N ARG A 4 -65.94 -38.97 20.94
CA ARG A 4 -64.84 -38.15 21.51
C ARG A 4 -64.71 -36.90 20.66
N ARG A 5 -65.04 -35.73 21.20
CA ARG A 5 -64.72 -34.44 20.58
C ARG A 5 -63.33 -34.00 21.05
N VAL A 6 -62.33 -34.23 20.21
CA VAL A 6 -60.99 -33.67 20.33
C VAL A 6 -61.04 -32.24 19.77
N VAL A 7 -60.91 -31.23 20.63
CA VAL A 7 -60.73 -29.84 20.18
C VAL A 7 -59.25 -29.64 19.88
N SER A 8 -58.88 -29.73 18.60
CA SER A 8 -57.55 -29.32 18.14
C SER A 8 -57.45 -27.80 18.14
N ARG A 9 -56.75 -27.23 19.12
CA ARG A 9 -56.30 -25.84 19.07
C ARG A 9 -55.04 -25.80 18.21
N PHE A 10 -55.20 -25.59 16.90
CA PHE A 10 -54.08 -25.28 16.02
C PHE A 10 -53.52 -23.89 16.37
N SER A 11 -52.38 -23.84 17.07
CA SER A 11 -51.59 -22.63 17.23
C SER A 11 -50.85 -22.33 15.93
N THR A 12 -51.29 -21.30 15.21
CA THR A 12 -50.61 -20.82 13.99
C THR A 12 -49.29 -20.17 14.38
N LEU A 13 -48.19 -20.91 14.31
CA LEU A 13 -46.84 -20.36 14.46
C LEU A 13 -46.52 -19.52 13.20
N LYS A 14 -46.50 -18.19 13.35
CA LYS A 14 -45.93 -17.29 12.35
C LYS A 14 -44.40 -17.41 12.39
N THR A 15 -43.83 -18.10 11.43
CA THR A 15 -42.39 -18.15 11.18
C THR A 15 -41.92 -16.76 10.74
N LEU A 16 -41.21 -16.04 11.61
CA LEU A 16 -40.53 -14.80 11.24
C LEU A 16 -39.32 -15.15 10.38
N ALA A 17 -39.38 -14.82 9.09
CA ALA A 17 -38.26 -14.93 8.18
C ALA A 17 -37.17 -13.90 8.56
N ARG A 18 -35.94 -14.37 8.72
CA ARG A 18 -34.75 -13.53 8.95
C ARG A 18 -34.39 -12.83 7.65
N ALA A 19 -34.63 -11.51 7.55
CA ALA A 19 -34.18 -10.71 6.44
C ALA A 19 -32.64 -10.59 6.49
N SER A 20 -31.96 -11.31 5.60
CA SER A 20 -30.52 -11.13 5.35
C SER A 20 -30.33 -9.84 4.58
N SER A 21 -29.96 -8.76 5.27
CA SER A 21 -29.53 -7.52 4.63
C SER A 21 -28.16 -7.75 3.98
N THR A 22 -28.15 -8.06 2.69
CA THR A 22 -26.94 -8.01 1.87
C THR A 22 -26.59 -6.54 1.68
N ALA A 23 -25.80 -5.98 2.60
CA ALA A 23 -25.17 -4.70 2.37
C ALA A 23 -24.16 -4.89 1.24
N ALA A 24 -24.56 -4.48 0.03
CA ALA A 24 -23.65 -4.36 -1.09
C ALA A 24 -22.52 -3.42 -0.67
N GLY A 25 -21.31 -3.95 -0.53
CA GLY A 25 -20.12 -3.18 -0.22
C GLY A 25 -19.95 -2.11 -1.28
N THR A 26 -20.04 -0.85 -0.86
CA THR A 26 -19.63 0.29 -1.68
C THR A 26 -18.16 0.11 -2.05
N PRO A 27 -17.74 0.34 -3.31
CA PRO A 27 -16.32 0.33 -3.64
C PRO A 27 -15.64 1.47 -2.86
N THR A 28 -14.93 1.10 -1.80
CA THR A 28 -14.14 2.03 -1.00
C THR A 28 -13.07 2.64 -1.91
N PRO A 29 -12.95 3.97 -2.01
CA PRO A 29 -11.84 4.58 -2.73
C PRO A 29 -10.51 4.09 -2.12
N PRO A 30 -9.47 3.85 -2.94
CA PRO A 30 -8.19 3.40 -2.43
C PRO A 30 -7.67 4.42 -1.41
N ALA A 31 -7.38 3.96 -0.19
CA ALA A 31 -6.80 4.82 0.82
C ALA A 31 -5.42 5.32 0.35
N PRO A 32 -5.02 6.54 0.73
CA PRO A 32 -3.72 7.05 0.34
C PRO A 32 -2.62 6.12 0.87
N ALA A 33 -1.88 5.51 -0.05
CA ALA A 33 -0.50 5.10 0.18
C ALA A 33 0.32 6.35 0.57
N SER A 34 1.60 6.18 0.89
CA SER A 34 2.43 7.26 1.41
C SER A 34 2.22 8.60 0.73
N GLU A 35 2.29 9.69 1.51
CA GLU A 35 2.01 11.07 1.04
C GLU A 35 2.80 11.42 -0.25
N SER A 36 3.84 10.65 -0.55
CA SER A 36 4.72 10.65 -1.72
C SER A 36 4.32 9.85 -2.96
N SER A 37 3.45 8.83 -2.89
CA SER A 37 3.14 8.01 -4.08
C SER A 37 1.88 7.18 -3.92
N VAL A 38 0.82 7.58 -4.62
CA VAL A 38 -0.51 6.94 -4.60
C VAL A 38 -0.53 5.58 -5.31
N ALA A 39 0.49 5.26 -6.13
CA ALA A 39 0.56 4.05 -6.93
C ALA A 39 1.79 3.18 -6.58
N PRO A 40 1.68 1.84 -6.65
CA PRO A 40 2.82 0.94 -6.51
C PRO A 40 3.90 1.24 -7.55
N GLN A 41 5.16 1.27 -7.13
CA GLN A 41 6.33 1.65 -7.95
C GLN A 41 7.04 0.42 -8.54
N SER A 42 6.67 -0.79 -8.11
CA SER A 42 7.17 -2.05 -8.66
C SER A 42 6.03 -3.00 -9.00
N THR A 43 6.25 -3.87 -10.00
CA THR A 43 5.29 -4.87 -10.46
C THR A 43 4.84 -5.84 -9.35
N SER A 44 5.69 -6.09 -8.35
CA SER A 44 5.41 -7.00 -7.23
C SER A 44 4.98 -6.27 -5.95
N GLU A 45 4.89 -4.94 -5.98
CA GLU A 45 4.53 -4.15 -4.81
C GLU A 45 3.02 -4.23 -4.55
N LYS A 46 2.66 -4.51 -3.29
CA LYS A 46 1.26 -4.54 -2.86
C LYS A 46 0.84 -3.14 -2.41
N PRO A 47 -0.38 -2.71 -2.74
CA PRO A 47 -0.92 -1.47 -2.22
C PRO A 47 -1.03 -1.53 -0.70
N ARG A 48 -0.95 -0.37 -0.05
CA ARG A 48 -1.12 -0.23 1.40
C ARG A 48 -2.47 -0.84 1.84
N PRO A 49 -2.50 -1.65 2.90
CA PRO A 49 -3.75 -2.14 3.47
C PRO A 49 -4.56 -0.99 4.06
N VAL A 50 -5.86 -1.00 3.82
CA VAL A 50 -6.81 -0.05 4.41
C VAL A 50 -7.33 -0.55 5.76
N SER A 51 -7.90 0.33 6.58
CA SER A 51 -8.58 -0.07 7.82
C SER A 51 -9.64 -1.14 7.53
N ARG A 52 -9.71 -2.20 8.35
CA ARG A 52 -10.65 -3.33 8.16
C ARG A 52 -10.35 -4.26 6.96
N SER A 53 -9.19 -4.15 6.32
CA SER A 53 -8.76 -5.11 5.27
C SER A 53 -8.43 -6.51 5.81
N SER A 54 -8.07 -6.62 7.08
CA SER A 54 -7.87 -7.91 7.77
C SER A 54 -8.29 -7.79 9.25
N PRO A 55 -8.58 -8.92 9.94
CA PRO A 55 -8.87 -8.90 11.37
C PRO A 55 -7.78 -8.23 12.22
N ARG A 56 -6.53 -8.24 11.74
CA ARG A 56 -5.41 -7.56 12.41
C ARG A 56 -5.48 -6.04 12.30
N PHE A 57 -6.19 -5.51 11.29
CA PHE A 57 -6.29 -4.07 11.01
C PHE A 57 -7.64 -3.45 11.41
N GLU A 58 -8.48 -4.15 12.18
CA GLU A 58 -9.79 -3.65 12.61
C GLU A 58 -9.72 -2.72 13.82
N GLN A 59 -8.78 -2.97 14.72
CA GLN A 59 -8.56 -2.20 15.96
C GLN A 59 -7.28 -1.34 15.90
N THR A 60 -6.59 -1.32 14.76
CA THR A 60 -5.39 -0.52 14.57
C THR A 60 -5.74 0.85 14.02
N PHE A 61 -5.25 1.90 14.69
CA PHE A 61 -5.29 3.25 14.14
C PHE A 61 -4.28 3.37 12.99
N MET A 62 -4.78 3.38 11.74
CA MET A 62 -3.95 3.36 10.52
C MET A 62 -3.11 4.63 10.34
N GLU A 63 -3.56 5.76 10.88
CA GLU A 63 -2.87 7.06 10.79
C GLU A 63 -1.54 7.10 11.56
N LEU A 64 -1.44 6.31 12.62
CA LEU A 64 -0.23 6.21 13.44
C LEU A 64 0.73 5.13 12.94
N GLN A 65 0.35 4.37 11.91
CA GLN A 65 1.22 3.35 11.36
C GLN A 65 2.33 3.99 10.52
N PRO A 66 3.53 3.38 10.48
CA PRO A 66 4.66 3.93 9.74
C PRO A 66 4.31 4.20 8.27
N ASN A 67 4.50 5.45 7.87
CA ASN A 67 4.22 5.93 6.54
C ASN A 67 5.42 6.73 5.98
N PRO A 68 6.53 6.07 5.61
CA PRO A 68 7.68 6.76 5.05
C PRO A 68 7.41 7.26 3.62
N LEU A 69 8.10 8.33 3.24
CA LEU A 69 8.11 8.81 1.86
C LEU A 69 8.85 7.82 0.95
N SER A 70 8.45 7.77 -0.32
CA SER A 70 9.09 6.90 -1.31
C SER A 70 10.48 7.41 -1.66
N ALA A 71 11.48 6.53 -1.62
CA ALA A 71 12.85 6.87 -1.98
C ALA A 71 12.96 7.35 -3.45
N MET A 72 12.13 6.81 -4.34
CA MET A 72 12.09 7.21 -5.74
C MET A 72 11.67 8.68 -5.93
N GLU A 73 10.70 9.15 -5.15
CA GLU A 73 10.30 10.57 -5.18
C GLU A 73 11.42 11.45 -4.61
N LEU A 74 12.07 11.03 -3.53
CA LEU A 74 13.17 11.77 -2.93
C LEU A 74 14.35 11.93 -3.91
N ILE A 75 14.74 10.85 -4.61
CA ILE A 75 15.82 10.90 -5.61
C ILE A 75 15.41 11.75 -6.82
N ALA A 76 14.14 11.72 -7.23
CA ALA A 76 13.65 12.55 -8.32
C ALA A 76 13.73 14.06 -8.01
N ASN A 77 13.69 14.43 -6.73
CA ASN A 77 13.87 15.81 -6.28
C ASN A 77 15.34 16.24 -6.18
N GLU A 78 16.31 15.31 -6.24
CA GLU A 78 17.73 15.66 -6.19
C GLU A 78 18.19 16.30 -7.51
N PRO A 79 18.90 17.45 -7.47
CA PRO A 79 19.38 18.09 -8.68
C PRO A 79 20.50 17.30 -9.35
N VAL A 80 20.50 17.31 -10.69
CA VAL A 80 21.57 16.71 -11.49
C VAL A 80 22.88 17.46 -11.28
N ARG A 81 23.92 16.75 -10.85
CA ARG A 81 25.26 17.30 -10.65
C ARG A 81 26.03 17.34 -11.98
N VAL A 82 26.45 18.53 -12.39
CA VAL A 82 27.21 18.73 -13.63
C VAL A 82 28.70 18.68 -13.33
N VAL A 83 29.47 17.94 -14.13
CA VAL A 83 30.91 17.77 -13.95
C VAL A 83 31.62 18.09 -15.27
N HIS A 84 32.72 18.85 -15.20
CA HIS A 84 33.55 19.15 -16.36
C HIS A 84 34.55 18.00 -16.62
N GLY A 85 34.12 16.98 -17.36
CA GLY A 85 34.97 15.86 -17.74
C GLY A 85 34.18 14.65 -18.23
N ARG A 86 34.89 13.61 -18.68
CA ARG A 86 34.25 12.36 -19.15
C ARG A 86 33.93 11.36 -18.04
N LYS A 87 34.35 11.64 -16.80
CA LYS A 87 34.22 10.73 -15.65
C LYS A 87 33.72 11.50 -14.44
N ALA A 88 32.68 10.98 -13.79
CA ALA A 88 32.23 11.43 -12.48
C ALA A 88 32.60 10.38 -11.42
N VAL A 89 32.77 10.81 -10.18
CA VAL A 89 33.09 9.95 -9.04
C VAL A 89 31.97 10.11 -8.02
N CYS A 90 31.43 8.99 -7.53
CA CYS A 90 30.46 8.98 -6.45
C CYS A 90 30.92 8.03 -5.34
N ASP A 91 30.74 8.44 -4.10
CA ASP A 91 31.05 7.70 -2.88
C ASP A 91 29.86 7.69 -1.89
N GLY A 92 28.68 8.19 -2.30
CA GLY A 92 27.50 8.31 -1.44
C GLY A 92 27.60 9.37 -0.34
N GLY A 93 28.70 10.14 -0.30
CA GLY A 93 28.97 11.11 0.76
C GLY A 93 29.47 10.47 2.06
N GLY A 94 30.26 11.22 2.84
CA GLY A 94 30.76 10.75 4.14
C GLY A 94 31.89 9.71 4.08
N GLY A 95 32.54 9.53 2.92
CA GLY A 95 33.71 8.67 2.77
C GLY A 95 33.41 7.20 3.03
N SER A 96 33.69 6.70 4.23
CA SER A 96 33.42 5.30 4.62
C SER A 96 31.98 5.03 5.05
N LEU A 97 31.17 6.07 5.28
CA LEU A 97 29.76 5.93 5.66
C LEU A 97 28.81 5.76 4.47
N GLY A 98 29.29 6.10 3.27
CA GLY A 98 28.54 5.92 2.03
C GLY A 98 28.82 4.56 1.40
N HIS A 99 28.94 4.56 0.08
CA HIS A 99 29.12 3.35 -0.70
C HIS A 99 30.54 3.25 -1.29
N PRO A 100 30.96 2.06 -1.75
CA PRO A 100 32.26 1.93 -2.41
C PRO A 100 32.40 2.94 -3.55
N LYS A 101 33.57 3.59 -3.62
CA LYS A 101 33.86 4.61 -4.62
C LYS A 101 33.68 4.06 -6.04
N ILE A 102 32.76 4.65 -6.80
CA ILE A 102 32.48 4.28 -8.19
C ILE A 102 32.87 5.38 -9.16
N PHE A 103 33.12 4.98 -10.40
CA PHE A 103 33.44 5.87 -11.51
C PHE A 103 32.38 5.74 -12.60
N ILE A 104 31.71 6.85 -12.91
CA ILE A 104 30.61 6.90 -13.89
C ILE A 104 31.14 7.55 -15.17
N ASN A 105 30.96 6.88 -16.31
CA ASN A 105 31.44 7.36 -17.60
C ASN A 105 30.38 8.24 -18.29
N LEU A 106 30.69 9.53 -18.43
CA LEU A 106 29.82 10.55 -19.07
C LEU A 106 30.07 10.66 -20.58
N VAL A 107 30.19 9.54 -21.28
CA VAL A 107 30.52 9.53 -22.74
C VAL A 107 29.31 9.91 -23.59
N ARG A 108 28.11 9.55 -23.15
CA ARG A 108 26.86 9.90 -23.84
C ARG A 108 26.31 11.20 -23.25
N MET A 109 25.74 12.05 -24.10
CA MET A 109 25.12 13.33 -23.70
C MET A 109 23.72 13.08 -23.09
N ARG A 110 23.68 12.29 -22.02
CA ARG A 110 22.48 11.94 -21.24
C ARG A 110 22.87 11.98 -19.77
N PHE A 111 21.95 12.41 -18.91
CA PHE A 111 22.14 12.25 -17.47
C PHE A 111 22.24 10.76 -17.13
N LEU A 112 23.20 10.41 -16.28
CA LEU A 112 23.40 9.06 -15.78
C LEU A 112 23.12 9.07 -14.29
N VAL A 113 22.38 8.08 -13.84
CA VAL A 113 22.14 7.83 -12.43
C VAL A 113 23.35 7.06 -11.90
N CYS A 114 23.68 7.27 -10.64
CA CYS A 114 24.56 6.34 -9.93
C CYS A 114 23.79 5.02 -9.81
N ASP A 115 23.95 4.10 -10.77
CA ASP A 115 23.25 2.80 -10.85
C ASP A 115 23.68 1.80 -9.75
N VAL A 116 24.09 2.34 -8.60
CA VAL A 116 24.53 1.58 -7.44
C VAL A 116 23.44 1.73 -6.38
N PRO A 117 22.97 0.64 -5.75
CA PRO A 117 21.83 0.63 -4.82
C PRO A 117 22.09 1.34 -3.49
N PHE A 118 23.07 2.23 -3.44
CA PHE A 118 23.60 2.80 -2.20
C PHE A 118 23.64 4.33 -2.18
N CYS A 119 23.16 5.02 -3.23
CA CYS A 119 22.85 6.46 -3.20
C CYS A 119 21.35 6.65 -2.94
#